data_AF-A0A1J5IUM0-F1
#
_entry.id   AF-A0A1J5IUM0-F1
#
_cell.length_a   1.000
_cell.length_b   1.000
_cell.length_c   1.000
_cell.angle_alpha   90.00
_cell.angle_beta   90.00
_cell.angle_gamma   90.00
#
_symmetry.space_group_name_H-M   'P 1'
#
loop_
_entity.id
_entity.type
_entity.pdbx_description
1 polymer ?
#
loop_
_entity_poly.entity_id
_entity_poly.type
_entity_poly.pdbx_seq_one_letter_code
_entity_poly.pdbx_strand_id
1 'polypeptide(L)'
;MNKQILIGIMGGVILGLQGCGGASSSSSIGGSGTQTPTNPATTVQLSGAVVDWYITNALVFADLNKNSIHDAGEPSVRSDANGFFDLSQADITATDYDLVAKGGIDKATGNYYAATLLAERHYKNITPLTTLDTLLIRNHGYSSADADLIVQKLVGMEDKEDVVSLDANPATNKYLLSGARMLAMYNNVLTEVMSQVVQSSDTAVYSQDDIKVKISRDAWDQMAAQVDDEYREELKKEDGDKNKVEPEIKDKSLQFMVKLLLEKYQQQYNLTGVDYQTLMPDALAKAIFDYVDTVTDDDFVLSGHAFGDDEDADDVYMTTVQTTQDDTVVKMVQQYSVTGTVPTVQIKGDDDEKEYGDDDDDHHG
;
A
#
# COMPACT_ATOMS: atom_id res chain seq x y z
N MET A 1 -52.37 -4.23 5.89
CA MET A 1 -53.31 -4.26 4.75
C MET A 1 -52.53 -4.70 3.52
N ASN A 2 -52.85 -5.90 3.05
CA ASN A 2 -52.30 -6.51 1.83
C ASN A 2 -52.68 -5.67 0.59
N LYS A 3 -51.81 -5.67 -0.42
CA LYS A 3 -52.13 -6.30 -1.72
C LYS A 3 -50.92 -6.32 -2.65
N GLN A 4 -50.60 -7.53 -3.09
CA GLN A 4 -49.79 -7.81 -4.26
C GLN A 4 -50.54 -7.43 -5.54
N ILE A 5 -49.81 -7.09 -6.60
CA ILE A 5 -50.31 -7.09 -7.98
C ILE A 5 -49.34 -7.89 -8.86
N LEU A 6 -49.95 -8.71 -9.71
CA LEU A 6 -49.41 -9.75 -10.56
C LEU A 6 -49.60 -9.33 -12.04
N ILE A 7 -48.71 -9.83 -12.91
CA ILE A 7 -48.89 -10.18 -14.35
C ILE A 7 -48.86 -9.06 -15.41
N GLY A 8 -48.01 -9.28 -16.43
CA GLY A 8 -48.18 -8.79 -17.81
C GLY A 8 -47.14 -9.39 -18.78
N ILE A 9 -47.59 -10.30 -19.65
CA ILE A 9 -46.84 -11.04 -20.69
C ILE A 9 -47.01 -10.36 -22.08
N MET A 10 -46.05 -10.59 -23.00
CA MET A 10 -46.16 -10.71 -24.48
C MET A 10 -45.77 -9.55 -25.43
N GLY A 11 -44.97 -9.94 -26.46
CA GLY A 11 -44.79 -9.32 -27.78
C GLY A 11 -43.37 -8.76 -27.98
N GLY A 12 -42.52 -9.15 -28.94
CA GLY A 12 -42.66 -9.87 -30.20
C GLY A 12 -41.99 -9.08 -31.34
N VAL A 13 -41.33 -9.79 -32.28
CA VAL A 13 -40.91 -9.36 -33.65
C VAL A 13 -39.64 -8.45 -33.71
N ILE A 14 -38.62 -8.55 -34.59
CA ILE A 14 -38.48 -8.93 -36.03
C ILE A 14 -37.06 -9.45 -36.34
N LEU A 15 -36.97 -10.51 -37.16
CA LEU A 15 -35.80 -10.96 -37.93
C LEU A 15 -35.49 -10.06 -39.15
N GLY A 16 -34.21 -9.90 -39.52
CA GLY A 16 -33.86 -9.40 -40.85
C GLY A 16 -32.42 -9.65 -41.33
N LEU A 17 -32.32 -10.62 -42.26
CA LEU A 17 -31.42 -10.79 -43.43
C LEU A 17 -29.91 -10.52 -43.32
N GLN A 18 -29.06 -11.55 -43.43
CA GLN A 18 -28.54 -12.18 -44.67
C GLN A 18 -27.63 -11.26 -45.52
N GLY A 19 -26.33 -11.50 -45.41
CA GLY A 19 -25.31 -11.18 -46.41
C GLY A 19 -24.73 -12.46 -46.99
N CYS A 20 -25.02 -12.70 -48.28
CA CYS A 20 -24.49 -13.77 -49.11
C CYS A 20 -23.45 -13.18 -50.07
N GLY A 21 -22.31 -13.84 -50.26
CA GLY A 21 -21.32 -13.49 -51.29
C GLY A 21 -20.17 -14.50 -51.30
N GLY A 22 -20.19 -15.41 -52.28
CA GLY A 22 -19.32 -16.59 -52.32
C GLY A 22 -18.17 -16.58 -53.34
N ALA A 23 -17.45 -17.73 -53.30
CA ALA A 23 -16.65 -18.40 -54.35
C ALA A 23 -15.28 -17.79 -54.72
N SER A 24 -14.20 -18.53 -55.03
CA SER A 24 -13.98 -19.97 -55.25
C SER A 24 -12.47 -20.24 -55.45
N SER A 25 -11.94 -21.40 -55.04
CA SER A 25 -11.05 -22.25 -55.86
C SER A 25 -10.49 -23.44 -55.06
N SER A 26 -10.34 -24.55 -55.80
CA SER A 26 -10.04 -25.93 -55.41
C SER A 26 -8.60 -26.19 -54.96
N SER A 27 -8.39 -27.14 -54.04
CA SER A 27 -7.81 -28.47 -54.31
C SER A 27 -7.31 -29.17 -53.03
N SER A 28 -7.27 -30.48 -53.11
CA SER A 28 -7.21 -31.51 -52.07
C SER A 28 -5.82 -31.81 -51.48
N ILE A 29 -5.80 -32.29 -50.22
CA ILE A 29 -5.14 -33.54 -49.70
C ILE A 29 -4.61 -33.36 -48.26
N GLY A 30 -4.90 -34.34 -47.40
CA GLY A 30 -3.98 -34.81 -46.35
C GLY A 30 -4.31 -34.38 -44.92
N GLY A 31 -4.70 -35.34 -44.08
CA GLY A 31 -5.14 -35.11 -42.70
C GLY A 31 -4.05 -34.79 -41.69
N SER A 32 -4.47 -34.24 -40.55
CA SER A 32 -3.84 -34.42 -39.24
C SER A 32 -4.81 -33.94 -38.17
N GLY A 33 -4.70 -34.49 -36.96
CA GLY A 33 -5.68 -34.42 -35.88
C GLY A 33 -6.21 -33.03 -35.57
N THR A 34 -7.50 -32.99 -35.21
CA THR A 34 -8.19 -31.84 -34.62
C THR A 34 -7.53 -31.48 -33.28
N GLN A 35 -6.51 -30.62 -33.34
CA GLN A 35 -6.14 -29.77 -32.23
C GLN A 35 -7.27 -28.74 -32.09
N THR A 36 -8.01 -28.82 -30.98
CA THR A 36 -8.81 -27.70 -30.49
C THR A 36 -7.90 -26.47 -30.41
N PRO A 37 -8.34 -25.29 -30.89
CA PRO A 37 -7.57 -24.07 -30.69
C PRO A 37 -7.54 -23.80 -29.18
N THR A 38 -6.45 -24.16 -28.52
CA THR A 38 -6.12 -23.61 -27.21
C THR A 38 -5.85 -22.14 -27.47
N ASN A 39 -6.83 -21.31 -27.15
CA ASN A 39 -6.65 -19.88 -27.01
C ASN A 39 -5.38 -19.69 -26.15
N PRO A 40 -4.33 -18.98 -26.61
CA PRO A 40 -3.22 -18.68 -25.72
C PRO A 40 -3.83 -17.94 -24.53
N ALA A 41 -3.68 -18.51 -23.33
CA ALA A 41 -4.00 -17.80 -22.10
C ALA A 41 -3.22 -16.49 -22.18
N THR A 42 -3.94 -15.36 -22.17
CA THR A 42 -3.33 -14.04 -22.11
C THR A 42 -2.59 -13.98 -20.79
N THR A 43 -1.30 -14.29 -20.79
CA THR A 43 -0.46 -14.16 -19.61
C THR A 43 -0.44 -12.68 -19.26
N VAL A 44 -1.11 -12.30 -18.16
CA VAL A 44 -1.03 -10.95 -17.64
C VAL A 44 0.40 -10.77 -17.13
N GLN A 45 1.15 -9.86 -17.74
CA GLN A 45 2.47 -9.48 -17.23
C GLN A 45 2.27 -8.74 -15.90
N LEU A 46 2.37 -9.47 -14.79
CA LEU A 46 2.22 -8.94 -13.43
C LEU A 46 3.60 -8.86 -12.78
N SER A 47 4.37 -7.86 -13.20
CA SER A 47 5.74 -7.64 -12.73
C SER A 47 5.98 -6.16 -12.44
N GLY A 48 6.79 -5.86 -11.43
CA GLY A 48 7.17 -4.51 -11.05
C GLY A 48 8.13 -4.51 -9.86
N ALA A 49 8.11 -3.46 -9.05
CA ALA A 49 8.98 -3.33 -7.88
C ALA A 49 8.21 -2.97 -6.61
N VAL A 50 8.75 -3.36 -5.45
CA VAL A 50 8.31 -2.87 -4.14
C VAL A 50 9.25 -1.74 -3.72
N VAL A 51 8.72 -0.52 -3.57
CA VAL A 51 9.53 0.70 -3.41
C VAL A 51 8.96 1.66 -2.36
N ASP A 52 9.65 1.78 -1.24
CA ASP A 52 9.75 2.99 -0.41
C ASP A 52 11.10 3.66 -0.73
N TRP A 53 12.17 2.93 -0.41
CA TRP A 53 13.24 2.59 -1.34
C TRP A 53 13.11 1.10 -1.71
N TYR A 54 13.97 0.54 -2.57
CA TYR A 54 13.81 -0.86 -3.00
C TYR A 54 13.76 -1.81 -1.79
N ILE A 55 12.66 -2.57 -1.68
CA ILE A 55 12.45 -3.55 -0.61
C ILE A 55 12.73 -4.94 -1.16
N THR A 56 13.76 -5.59 -0.63
CA THR A 56 14.20 -6.92 -1.05
C THR A 56 13.55 -8.01 -0.19
N ASN A 57 13.34 -9.21 -0.72
CA ASN A 57 12.74 -10.34 -0.01
C ASN A 57 11.34 -10.06 0.61
N ALA A 58 10.64 -9.04 0.12
CA ALA A 58 9.25 -8.79 0.50
C ALA A 58 8.37 -9.92 -0.02
N LEU A 59 7.39 -10.36 0.78
CA LEU A 59 6.34 -11.24 0.29
C LEU A 59 5.40 -10.42 -0.58
N VAL A 60 5.29 -10.74 -1.87
CA VAL A 60 4.37 -10.09 -2.80
C VAL A 60 3.33 -11.10 -3.25
N PHE A 61 2.05 -10.77 -3.11
CA PHE A 61 0.95 -11.64 -3.54
C PHE A 61 -0.18 -10.87 -4.20
N ALA A 62 -0.90 -11.58 -5.08
CA ALA A 62 -2.16 -11.09 -5.63
C ALA A 62 -3.29 -11.43 -4.65
N ASP A 63 -3.75 -10.43 -3.91
CA ASP A 63 -4.85 -10.51 -2.95
C ASP A 63 -6.18 -10.53 -3.70
N LEU A 64 -6.75 -11.71 -3.83
CA LEU A 64 -7.93 -11.98 -4.66
C LEU A 64 -9.24 -11.63 -3.95
N ASN A 65 -9.20 -11.43 -2.63
CA ASN A 65 -10.38 -11.16 -1.82
C ASN A 65 -10.35 -9.78 -1.12
N LYS A 66 -9.23 -9.05 -1.25
CA LYS A 66 -8.97 -7.71 -0.73
C LYS A 66 -8.99 -7.60 0.78
N ASN A 67 -8.52 -8.62 1.49
CA ASN A 67 -8.39 -8.59 2.96
C ASN A 67 -6.97 -8.23 3.43
N SER A 68 -6.02 -8.09 2.51
CA SER A 68 -4.60 -7.81 2.76
C SER A 68 -3.96 -8.82 3.71
N ILE A 69 -4.34 -10.10 3.57
CA ILE A 69 -3.80 -11.29 4.22
C ILE A 69 -3.50 -12.28 3.09
N HIS A 70 -2.38 -13.00 3.18
CA HIS A 70 -2.04 -14.00 2.16
C HIS A 70 -2.84 -15.28 2.42
N ASP A 71 -3.93 -15.44 1.68
CA ASP A 71 -4.79 -16.60 1.82
C ASP A 71 -4.31 -17.79 1.00
N ALA A 72 -4.69 -18.98 1.44
CA ALA A 72 -4.40 -20.22 0.71
C ALA A 72 -5.00 -20.16 -0.71
N GLY A 73 -4.12 -20.24 -1.72
CA GLY A 73 -4.50 -20.20 -3.14
C GLY A 73 -4.27 -18.84 -3.81
N GLU A 74 -3.83 -17.83 -3.06
CA GLU A 74 -3.38 -16.56 -3.61
C GLU A 74 -1.93 -16.69 -4.13
N PRO A 75 -1.67 -16.39 -5.42
CA PRO A 75 -0.33 -16.50 -5.95
C PRO A 75 0.61 -15.49 -5.32
N SER A 76 1.79 -15.96 -4.90
CA SER A 76 2.81 -15.16 -4.24
C SER A 76 4.21 -15.41 -4.81
N VAL A 77 5.09 -14.43 -4.64
CA VAL A 77 6.53 -14.46 -4.93
C VAL A 77 7.28 -13.61 -3.90
N ARG A 78 8.61 -13.74 -3.89
CA ARG A 78 9.49 -12.80 -3.20
C ARG A 78 9.96 -11.71 -4.16
N SER A 79 10.09 -10.48 -3.66
CA SER A 79 10.91 -9.49 -4.36
C SER A 79 12.39 -9.91 -4.34
N ASP A 80 13.09 -9.68 -5.44
CA ASP A 80 14.49 -10.05 -5.61
C ASP A 80 15.46 -9.10 -4.88
N ALA A 81 16.76 -9.31 -5.07
CA ALA A 81 17.81 -8.48 -4.45
C ALA A 81 17.81 -7.00 -4.90
N ASN A 82 17.06 -6.68 -5.96
CA ASN A 82 16.86 -5.34 -6.46
C ASN A 82 15.42 -4.84 -6.20
N GLY A 83 14.62 -5.58 -5.43
CA GLY A 83 13.25 -5.23 -5.07
C GLY A 83 12.22 -5.47 -6.17
N PHE A 84 12.57 -6.15 -7.26
CA PHE A 84 11.63 -6.50 -8.34
C PHE A 84 10.90 -7.80 -8.06
N PHE A 85 9.66 -7.91 -8.51
CA PHE A 85 8.86 -9.13 -8.44
C PHE A 85 8.26 -9.47 -9.81
N ASP A 86 7.99 -10.75 -10.04
CA ASP A 86 7.36 -11.25 -11.27
C ASP A 86 6.35 -12.38 -10.96
N LEU A 87 5.06 -12.04 -11.01
CA LEU A 87 3.92 -12.94 -10.90
C LEU A 87 3.36 -13.34 -12.28
N SER A 88 4.05 -13.04 -13.39
CA SER A 88 3.58 -13.37 -14.74
C SER A 88 3.37 -14.87 -14.97
N GLN A 89 4.07 -15.73 -14.22
CA GLN A 89 3.92 -17.18 -14.30
C GLN A 89 2.78 -17.71 -13.41
N ALA A 90 2.15 -16.87 -12.61
CA ALA A 90 1.00 -17.25 -11.82
C ALA A 90 -0.25 -17.34 -12.70
N ASP A 91 -1.05 -18.40 -12.51
CA ASP A 91 -2.35 -18.55 -13.15
C ASP A 91 -3.40 -17.63 -12.49
N ILE A 92 -3.23 -16.31 -12.63
CA ILE A 92 -4.17 -15.30 -12.12
C ILE A 92 -5.26 -15.10 -13.15
N THR A 93 -6.41 -15.74 -12.94
CA THR A 93 -7.60 -15.55 -13.79
C THR A 93 -8.55 -14.47 -13.27
N ALA A 94 -8.33 -13.99 -12.04
CA ALA A 94 -9.15 -12.96 -11.42
C ALA A 94 -8.94 -11.62 -12.14
N THR A 95 -10.03 -10.88 -12.32
CA THR A 95 -10.01 -9.52 -12.88
C THR A 95 -10.16 -8.44 -11.80
N ASP A 96 -10.30 -8.83 -10.56
CA ASP A 96 -10.38 -7.92 -9.43
C ASP A 96 -9.50 -8.50 -8.34
N TYR A 97 -8.41 -7.79 -8.04
CA TYR A 97 -7.41 -8.14 -7.03
C TYR A 97 -6.57 -6.90 -6.76
N ASP A 98 -5.96 -6.87 -5.57
CA ASP A 98 -4.91 -5.91 -5.24
C ASP A 98 -3.58 -6.67 -5.23
N LEU A 99 -2.48 -5.97 -5.49
CA LEU A 99 -1.14 -6.42 -5.16
C LEU A 99 -0.84 -5.99 -3.73
N VAL A 100 -0.30 -6.91 -2.93
CA VAL A 100 0.10 -6.63 -1.55
C VAL A 100 1.55 -7.05 -1.39
N ALA A 101 2.37 -6.17 -0.82
CA ALA A 101 3.73 -6.46 -0.38
C ALA A 101 3.82 -6.38 1.14
N LYS A 102 4.46 -7.35 1.78
CA LYS A 102 4.63 -7.40 3.23
C LYS A 102 6.06 -7.75 3.62
N GLY A 103 6.57 -7.04 4.61
CA GLY A 103 7.90 -7.31 5.15
C GLY A 103 9.01 -7.06 4.12
N GLY A 104 10.16 -7.71 4.36
CA GLY A 104 11.35 -7.61 3.52
C GLY A 104 12.42 -6.73 4.17
N ILE A 105 13.52 -6.52 3.45
CA ILE A 105 14.64 -5.68 3.88
C ILE A 105 14.66 -4.43 3.02
N ASP A 106 14.55 -3.27 3.66
CA ASP A 106 14.76 -1.99 2.99
C ASP A 106 16.25 -1.87 2.63
N LYS A 107 16.54 -1.74 1.33
CA LYS A 107 17.91 -1.74 0.82
C LYS A 107 18.73 -0.54 1.30
N ALA A 108 18.09 0.60 1.58
CA ALA A 108 18.78 1.78 2.06
C ALA A 108 19.15 1.61 3.54
N THR A 109 18.23 1.12 4.36
CA THR A 109 18.47 1.01 5.81
C THR A 109 19.17 -0.29 6.23
N GLY A 110 19.07 -1.33 5.41
CA GLY A 110 19.47 -2.69 5.75
C GLY A 110 18.63 -3.33 6.86
N ASN A 111 17.54 -2.67 7.28
CA ASN A 111 16.66 -3.14 8.33
C ASN A 111 15.41 -3.82 7.75
N TYR A 112 14.76 -4.64 8.57
CA TYR A 112 13.48 -5.22 8.22
C TYR A 112 12.40 -4.14 8.11
N TYR A 113 11.70 -4.11 6.99
CA TYR A 113 10.63 -3.17 6.69
C TYR A 113 9.29 -3.77 7.11
N ALA A 114 8.93 -3.62 8.39
CA ALA A 114 7.73 -4.21 8.98
C ALA A 114 6.43 -3.48 8.58
N ALA A 115 6.18 -3.34 7.29
CA ALA A 115 5.01 -2.68 6.74
C ALA A 115 4.23 -3.56 5.76
N THR A 116 2.97 -3.18 5.54
CA THR A 116 2.14 -3.69 4.45
C THR A 116 1.95 -2.58 3.43
N LEU A 117 2.29 -2.82 2.16
CA LEU A 117 2.06 -1.91 1.04
C LEU A 117 1.05 -2.52 0.07
N LEU A 118 0.26 -1.68 -0.57
CA LEU A 118 -0.81 -2.06 -1.49
C LEU A 118 -0.66 -1.36 -2.84
N ALA A 119 -1.17 -2.00 -3.89
CA ALA A 119 -1.38 -1.38 -5.18
C ALA A 119 -2.57 -2.05 -5.89
N GLU A 120 -3.51 -1.28 -6.42
CA GLU A 120 -4.52 -1.82 -7.33
C GLU A 120 -3.87 -2.52 -8.53
N ARG A 121 -4.54 -3.53 -9.10
CA ARG A 121 -4.05 -4.35 -10.23
C ARG A 121 -3.51 -3.62 -11.47
N HIS A 122 -3.79 -2.33 -11.63
CA HIS A 122 -3.36 -1.55 -12.78
C HIS A 122 -2.00 -0.88 -12.56
N TYR A 123 -1.55 -0.80 -11.30
CA TYR A 123 -0.20 -0.42 -10.94
C TYR A 123 0.75 -1.61 -11.11
N LYS A 124 1.97 -1.30 -11.54
CA LYS A 124 3.11 -2.19 -11.59
C LYS A 124 3.91 -2.11 -10.29
N ASN A 125 4.08 -0.92 -9.74
CA ASN A 125 4.91 -0.72 -8.55
C ASN A 125 4.06 -0.65 -7.29
N ILE A 126 4.53 -1.30 -6.23
CA ILE A 126 3.91 -1.29 -4.91
C ILE A 126 4.68 -0.30 -4.04
N THR A 127 4.06 0.82 -3.69
CA THR A 127 4.72 1.95 -3.01
C THR A 127 3.84 2.52 -1.90
N PRO A 128 4.39 3.33 -0.98
CA PRO A 128 3.58 4.09 -0.02
C PRO A 128 2.49 4.95 -0.71
N LEU A 129 2.75 5.48 -1.91
CA LEU A 129 1.79 6.29 -2.67
C LEU A 129 0.63 5.45 -3.21
N THR A 130 0.93 4.34 -3.88
CA THR A 130 -0.10 3.42 -4.40
C THR A 130 -0.88 2.78 -3.26
N THR A 131 -0.27 2.64 -2.08
CA THR A 131 -0.92 2.13 -0.87
C THR A 131 -2.05 3.04 -0.44
N LEU A 132 -1.76 4.34 -0.27
CA LEU A 132 -2.77 5.32 0.09
C LEU A 132 -3.87 5.44 -0.98
N ASP A 133 -3.47 5.48 -2.25
CA ASP A 133 -4.40 5.53 -3.39
C ASP A 133 -5.38 4.34 -3.38
N THR A 134 -4.85 3.12 -3.29
CA THR A 134 -5.62 1.88 -3.24
C THR A 134 -6.62 1.89 -2.08
N LEU A 135 -6.22 2.41 -0.91
CA LEU A 135 -7.10 2.48 0.26
C LEU A 135 -8.18 3.56 0.14
N LEU A 136 -7.91 4.69 -0.50
CA LEU A 136 -8.93 5.70 -0.81
C LEU A 136 -10.00 5.11 -1.75
N ILE A 137 -9.59 4.30 -2.72
CA ILE A 137 -10.52 3.64 -3.64
C ILE A 137 -11.32 2.55 -2.91
N ARG A 138 -10.62 1.62 -2.25
CA ARG A 138 -11.20 0.44 -1.62
C ARG A 138 -12.10 0.77 -0.43
N ASN A 139 -11.62 1.62 0.48
CA ASN A 139 -12.28 1.84 1.76
C ASN A 139 -13.22 3.06 1.72
N HIS A 140 -12.95 4.05 0.86
CA HIS A 140 -13.69 5.31 0.80
C HIS A 140 -14.46 5.54 -0.50
N GLY A 141 -14.31 4.64 -1.47
CA GLY A 141 -15.14 4.59 -2.68
C GLY A 141 -14.83 5.67 -3.70
N TYR A 142 -13.62 6.24 -3.67
CA TYR A 142 -13.17 7.17 -4.71
C TYR A 142 -13.00 6.45 -6.05
N SER A 143 -13.15 7.20 -7.15
CA SER A 143 -12.68 6.73 -8.45
C SER A 143 -11.16 6.80 -8.52
N SER A 144 -10.51 5.96 -9.33
CA SER A 144 -9.04 6.00 -9.49
C SER A 144 -8.51 7.40 -9.83
N ALA A 145 -9.17 8.13 -10.73
CA ALA A 145 -8.77 9.51 -11.07
C ALA A 145 -8.92 10.50 -9.90
N ASP A 146 -9.89 10.30 -9.02
CA ASP A 146 -10.07 11.17 -7.84
C ASP A 146 -9.07 10.81 -6.74
N ALA A 147 -8.79 9.52 -6.53
CA ALA A 147 -7.79 9.07 -5.56
C ALA A 147 -6.38 9.52 -6.00
N ASP A 148 -6.05 9.36 -7.28
CA ASP A 148 -4.82 9.86 -7.90
C ASP A 148 -4.61 11.34 -7.58
N LEU A 149 -5.65 12.15 -7.83
CA LEU A 149 -5.63 13.58 -7.60
C LEU A 149 -5.44 13.92 -6.12
N ILE A 150 -6.13 13.22 -5.21
CA ILE A 150 -6.02 13.43 -3.76
C ILE A 150 -4.60 13.15 -3.29
N VAL A 151 -4.02 12.01 -3.68
CA VAL A 151 -2.66 11.63 -3.27
C VAL A 151 -1.64 12.59 -3.86
N GLN A 152 -1.74 12.95 -5.14
CA GLN A 152 -0.84 13.93 -5.78
C GLN A 152 -0.90 15.29 -5.10
N LYS A 153 -2.09 15.78 -4.73
CA LYS A 153 -2.24 17.03 -3.99
C LYS A 153 -1.64 16.96 -2.59
N LEU A 154 -1.91 15.87 -1.86
CA LEU A 154 -1.38 15.66 -0.52
C LEU A 154 0.15 15.70 -0.48
N VAL A 155 0.81 15.15 -1.51
CA VAL A 155 2.27 15.10 -1.59
C VAL A 155 2.89 16.26 -2.38
N GLY A 156 2.11 17.30 -2.72
CA GLY A 156 2.60 18.52 -3.36
C GLY A 156 3.04 18.34 -4.83
N MET A 157 2.44 17.39 -5.56
CA MET A 157 2.80 17.07 -6.95
C MET A 157 2.00 17.83 -8.01
N GLU A 158 0.86 18.44 -7.67
CA GLU A 158 -0.08 19.01 -8.67
C GLU A 158 0.51 20.16 -9.51
N ASP A 159 1.38 20.98 -8.93
CA ASP A 159 1.94 22.18 -9.58
C ASP A 159 3.28 21.94 -10.29
N LYS A 160 3.72 20.68 -10.41
CA LYS A 160 5.04 20.36 -10.96
C LYS A 160 4.95 20.11 -12.47
N GLU A 161 5.89 20.68 -13.24
CA GLU A 161 5.90 20.62 -14.73
C GLU A 161 5.89 19.17 -15.30
N ASP A 162 6.22 18.17 -14.47
CA ASP A 162 6.18 16.75 -14.77
C ASP A 162 5.27 16.01 -13.77
N VAL A 163 3.94 16.17 -13.86
CA VAL A 163 3.02 15.29 -13.12
C VAL A 163 3.23 13.86 -13.64
N VAL A 164 3.91 13.04 -12.85
CA VAL A 164 4.16 11.63 -13.14
C VAL A 164 3.09 10.79 -12.46
N SER A 165 2.70 9.69 -13.09
CA SER A 165 1.79 8.70 -12.49
C SER A 165 2.33 8.19 -11.16
N LEU A 166 1.43 7.95 -10.19
CA LEU A 166 1.75 7.29 -8.93
C LEU A 166 2.34 5.88 -9.12
N ASP A 167 2.12 5.27 -10.28
CA ASP A 167 2.74 3.99 -10.66
C ASP A 167 4.24 4.08 -10.93
N ALA A 168 4.78 5.28 -11.18
CA ALA A 168 6.19 5.40 -11.49
C ALA A 168 7.04 5.05 -10.27
N ASN A 169 8.24 4.51 -10.53
CA ASN A 169 9.16 4.14 -9.48
C ASN A 169 9.61 5.41 -8.71
N PRO A 170 9.28 5.54 -7.41
CA PRO A 170 9.67 6.71 -6.61
C PRO A 170 11.17 6.96 -6.61
N ALA A 171 12.01 5.91 -6.72
CA ALA A 171 13.45 6.03 -6.81
C ALA A 171 13.95 6.84 -8.02
N THR A 172 13.09 7.10 -9.01
CA THR A 172 13.44 7.81 -10.25
C THR A 172 12.90 9.23 -10.31
N ASN A 173 12.08 9.64 -9.33
CA ASN A 173 11.46 10.96 -9.31
C ASN A 173 11.42 11.53 -7.90
N LYS A 174 12.09 12.67 -7.71
CA LYS A 174 12.21 13.34 -6.41
C LYS A 174 10.88 13.63 -5.71
N TYR A 175 9.83 14.00 -6.44
CA TYR A 175 8.55 14.37 -5.85
C TYR A 175 7.80 13.13 -5.38
N LEU A 176 7.81 12.06 -6.19
CA LEU A 176 7.29 10.75 -5.78
C LEU A 176 8.08 10.22 -4.59
N LEU A 177 9.41 10.33 -4.58
CA LEU A 177 10.23 9.89 -3.45
C LEU A 177 9.89 10.68 -2.18
N SER A 178 9.75 11.99 -2.28
CA SER A 178 9.42 12.83 -1.13
C SER A 178 8.05 12.48 -0.54
N GLY A 179 7.04 12.35 -1.40
CA GLY A 179 5.71 11.92 -0.99
C GLY A 179 5.68 10.52 -0.40
N ALA A 180 6.34 9.55 -1.04
CA ALA A 180 6.41 8.18 -0.55
C ALA A 180 7.03 8.11 0.85
N ARG A 181 8.15 8.82 1.05
CA ARG A 181 8.83 8.91 2.35
C ARG A 181 7.97 9.57 3.42
N MET A 182 7.29 10.67 3.10
CA MET A 182 6.39 11.34 4.04
C MET A 182 5.36 10.34 4.58
N LEU A 183 4.70 9.60 3.69
CA LEU A 183 3.69 8.62 4.06
C LEU A 183 4.30 7.45 4.84
N ALA A 184 5.45 6.93 4.42
CA ALA A 184 6.16 5.85 5.12
C ALA A 184 6.59 6.26 6.54
N MET A 185 7.14 7.45 6.71
CA MET A 185 7.53 7.99 8.02
C MET A 185 6.32 8.13 8.96
N TYR A 186 5.18 8.62 8.45
CA TYR A 186 3.96 8.66 9.26
C TYR A 186 3.45 7.26 9.61
N ASN A 187 3.51 6.28 8.70
CA ASN A 187 3.17 4.90 9.02
C ASN A 187 4.10 4.31 10.09
N ASN A 188 5.41 4.55 9.98
CA ASN A 188 6.42 4.14 10.97
C ASN A 188 6.16 4.74 12.34
N VAL A 189 5.81 6.02 12.41
CA VAL A 189 5.43 6.70 13.67
C VAL A 189 4.20 6.06 14.30
N LEU A 190 3.12 5.89 13.54
CA LEU A 190 1.88 5.29 14.05
C LEU A 190 2.12 3.86 14.53
N THR A 191 2.92 3.10 13.77
CA THR A 191 3.30 1.73 14.09
C THR A 191 4.12 1.66 15.37
N GLU A 192 5.16 2.49 15.50
CA GLU A 192 6.03 2.52 16.68
C GLU A 192 5.24 2.96 17.92
N VAL A 193 4.37 3.96 17.82
CA VAL A 193 3.53 4.44 18.93
C VAL A 193 2.60 3.33 19.43
N MET A 194 1.91 2.64 18.52
CA MET A 194 1.01 1.54 18.91
C MET A 194 1.79 0.32 19.43
N SER A 195 2.99 0.07 18.92
CA SER A 195 3.86 -1.02 19.39
C SER A 195 4.33 -0.84 20.84
N GLN A 196 4.13 0.32 21.46
CA GLN A 196 4.38 0.50 22.90
C GLN A 196 3.35 -0.22 23.78
N VAL A 197 2.12 -0.41 23.27
CA VAL A 197 0.99 -1.00 24.00
C VAL A 197 0.47 -2.29 23.39
N VAL A 198 0.81 -2.60 22.14
CA VAL A 198 0.47 -3.84 21.45
C VAL A 198 1.71 -4.70 21.37
N GLN A 199 1.64 -5.92 21.92
CA GLN A 199 2.77 -6.84 22.06
C GLN A 199 2.40 -8.25 21.56
N SER A 200 3.41 -9.07 21.27
CA SER A 200 3.22 -10.46 20.88
C SER A 200 2.71 -11.35 22.01
N SER A 201 1.57 -12.01 21.77
CA SER A 201 0.97 -12.99 22.69
C SER A 201 1.75 -14.30 22.83
N ASP A 202 2.62 -14.61 21.86
CA ASP A 202 3.53 -15.74 21.93
C ASP A 202 4.82 -15.39 21.19
N THR A 203 5.84 -14.99 21.95
CA THR A 203 7.14 -14.58 21.38
C THR A 203 7.93 -15.74 20.80
N ALA A 204 7.49 -16.99 21.00
CA ALA A 204 8.10 -18.16 20.35
C ALA A 204 7.53 -18.39 18.95
N VAL A 205 6.42 -17.72 18.61
CA VAL A 205 5.69 -17.91 17.35
C VAL A 205 5.65 -16.61 16.54
N TYR A 206 5.36 -15.48 17.18
CA TYR A 206 5.28 -14.17 16.54
C TYR A 206 6.38 -13.26 17.06
N SER A 207 7.22 -12.78 16.14
CA SER A 207 8.18 -11.72 16.39
C SER A 207 7.47 -10.38 16.63
N GLN A 208 8.20 -9.39 17.16
CA GLN A 208 7.65 -8.04 17.23
C GLN A 208 7.45 -7.42 15.85
N ASP A 209 8.19 -7.87 14.84
CA ASP A 209 8.05 -7.38 13.48
C ASP A 209 6.76 -7.89 12.82
N ASP A 210 6.33 -9.13 13.12
CA ASP A 210 5.02 -9.65 12.68
C ASP A 210 3.86 -8.84 13.26
N ILE A 211 4.01 -8.39 14.50
CA ILE A 211 3.04 -7.51 15.16
C ILE A 211 3.06 -6.13 14.48
N LYS A 212 4.23 -5.60 14.16
CA LYS A 212 4.38 -4.32 13.47
C LYS A 212 3.80 -4.33 12.06
N VAL A 213 3.94 -5.40 11.28
CA VAL A 213 3.29 -5.55 9.95
C VAL A 213 1.78 -5.37 10.05
N LYS A 214 1.16 -6.02 11.05
CA LYS A 214 -0.29 -5.91 11.31
C LYS A 214 -0.71 -4.51 11.77
N ILE A 215 0.07 -3.89 12.65
CA ILE A 215 -0.18 -2.50 13.09
C ILE A 215 -0.01 -1.54 11.92
N SER A 216 1.00 -1.72 11.07
CA SER A 216 1.28 -0.91 9.89
C SER A 216 0.10 -0.94 8.91
N ARG A 217 -0.48 -2.12 8.65
CA ARG A 217 -1.72 -2.24 7.86
C ARG A 217 -2.85 -1.39 8.45
N ASP A 218 -3.08 -1.53 9.77
CA ASP A 218 -4.13 -0.76 10.44
C ASP A 218 -3.85 0.75 10.44
N ALA A 219 -2.58 1.15 10.48
CA ALA A 219 -2.12 2.54 10.43
C ALA A 219 -2.34 3.15 9.04
N TRP A 220 -2.12 2.39 7.96
CA TRP A 220 -2.46 2.83 6.61
C TRP A 220 -3.96 3.07 6.45
N ASP A 221 -4.81 2.19 7.00
CA ASP A 221 -6.27 2.41 7.00
C ASP A 221 -6.65 3.72 7.70
N GLN A 222 -6.01 4.04 8.84
CA GLN A 222 -6.28 5.31 9.55
C GLN A 222 -5.75 6.51 8.79
N MET A 223 -4.63 6.38 8.10
CA MET A 223 -4.09 7.45 7.26
C MET A 223 -5.03 7.75 6.10
N ALA A 224 -5.54 6.73 5.40
CA ALA A 224 -6.53 6.90 4.35
C ALA A 224 -7.83 7.55 4.87
N ALA A 225 -8.30 7.15 6.06
CA ALA A 225 -9.46 7.77 6.69
C ALA A 225 -9.24 9.25 7.03
N GLN A 226 -8.08 9.58 7.59
CA GLN A 226 -7.72 10.96 7.90
C GLN A 226 -7.60 11.83 6.63
N VAL A 227 -7.06 11.27 5.55
CA VAL A 227 -6.94 11.98 4.26
C VAL A 227 -8.32 12.18 3.61
N ASP A 228 -9.21 11.17 3.64
CA ASP A 228 -10.60 11.31 3.19
C ASP A 228 -11.33 12.42 3.98
N ASP A 229 -11.21 12.40 5.31
CA ASP A 229 -11.85 13.39 6.19
C ASP A 229 -11.36 14.81 5.86
N GLU A 230 -10.04 15.04 5.81
CA GLU A 230 -9.46 16.36 5.49
C GLU A 230 -9.88 16.83 4.09
N TYR A 231 -9.77 15.95 3.09
CA TYR A 231 -10.16 16.29 1.72
C TYR A 231 -11.63 16.67 1.62
N ARG A 232 -12.53 15.94 2.30
CA ARG A 232 -13.96 16.27 2.33
C ARG A 232 -14.25 17.57 3.06
N GLU A 233 -13.47 17.94 4.07
CA GLU A 233 -13.60 19.22 4.74
C GLU A 233 -13.15 20.38 3.86
N GLU A 234 -12.00 20.26 3.21
CA GLU A 234 -11.49 21.26 2.26
C GLU A 234 -12.40 21.40 1.05
N LEU A 235 -12.89 20.29 0.48
CA LEU A 235 -13.81 20.32 -0.65
C LEU A 235 -15.11 21.09 -0.33
N LYS A 236 -15.57 21.06 0.92
CA LYS A 236 -16.73 21.87 1.36
C LYS A 236 -16.37 23.35 1.47
N LYS A 237 -15.15 23.69 1.88
CA LYS A 237 -14.66 25.08 1.96
C LYS A 237 -14.53 25.69 0.57
N GLU A 238 -14.15 24.87 -0.41
CA GLU A 238 -13.96 25.25 -1.80
C GLU A 238 -15.21 25.08 -2.68
N ASP A 239 -16.41 25.03 -2.08
CA ASP A 239 -17.70 24.91 -2.80
C ASP A 239 -17.78 23.72 -3.79
N GLY A 240 -17.02 22.65 -3.53
CA GLY A 240 -16.94 21.46 -4.38
C GLY A 240 -15.93 21.55 -5.53
N ASP A 241 -15.12 22.61 -5.59
CA ASP A 241 -14.07 22.75 -6.60
C ASP A 241 -12.82 21.95 -6.21
N LYS A 242 -12.75 20.71 -6.71
CA LYS A 242 -11.64 19.78 -6.44
C LYS A 242 -10.26 20.36 -6.76
N ASN A 243 -10.16 21.29 -7.72
CA ASN A 243 -8.87 21.85 -8.14
C ASN A 243 -8.28 22.80 -7.09
N LYS A 244 -9.09 23.31 -6.16
CA LYS A 244 -8.64 24.23 -5.10
C LYS A 244 -8.40 23.54 -3.75
N VAL A 245 -8.68 22.25 -3.68
CA VAL A 245 -8.49 21.48 -2.45
C VAL A 245 -7.00 21.21 -2.25
N GLU A 246 -6.48 21.48 -1.06
CA GLU A 246 -5.11 21.18 -0.64
C GLU A 246 -5.20 20.33 0.65
N PRO A 247 -5.30 19.00 0.53
CA PRO A 247 -5.37 18.13 1.70
C PRO A 247 -4.00 18.04 2.37
N GLU A 248 -3.98 17.99 3.70
CA GLU A 248 -2.74 17.97 4.50
C GLU A 248 -2.85 16.99 5.67
N ILE A 249 -1.72 16.39 6.07
CA ILE A 249 -1.58 15.71 7.36
C ILE A 249 -0.89 16.67 8.33
N LYS A 250 -1.58 17.06 9.40
CA LYS A 250 -1.09 18.01 10.41
C LYS A 250 -0.65 17.28 11.68
N ASP A 251 0.00 18.00 12.60
CA ASP A 251 0.31 17.48 13.94
C ASP A 251 -0.92 16.91 14.67
N LYS A 252 -2.07 17.59 14.57
CA LYS A 252 -3.34 17.12 15.14
C LYS A 252 -3.91 15.89 14.42
N SER A 253 -3.62 15.72 13.14
CA SER A 253 -3.97 14.51 12.38
C SER A 253 -3.26 13.29 12.95
N LEU A 254 -1.99 13.40 13.36
CA LEU A 254 -1.25 12.29 13.99
C LEU A 254 -1.92 11.82 15.28
N GLN A 255 -2.30 12.76 16.15
CA GLN A 255 -3.00 12.42 17.40
C GLN A 255 -4.35 11.76 17.13
N PHE A 256 -5.07 12.23 16.12
CA PHE A 256 -6.35 11.66 15.74
C PHE A 256 -6.21 10.24 15.19
N MET A 257 -5.22 9.98 14.33
CA MET A 257 -4.93 8.63 13.84
C MET A 257 -4.54 7.68 14.97
N VAL A 258 -3.70 8.11 15.93
CA VAL A 258 -3.39 7.29 17.12
C VAL A 258 -4.63 7.03 17.96
N LYS A 259 -5.51 8.01 18.11
CA LYS A 259 -6.79 7.84 18.80
C LYS A 259 -7.63 6.76 18.13
N LEU A 260 -7.82 6.82 16.81
CA LEU A 260 -8.63 5.84 16.08
C LEU A 260 -8.01 4.44 16.12
N LEU A 261 -6.69 4.33 15.96
CA LEU A 261 -5.96 3.07 16.17
C LEU A 261 -6.19 2.52 17.57
N LEU A 262 -6.02 3.36 18.59
CA LEU A 262 -6.21 2.94 19.97
C LEU A 262 -7.65 2.47 20.21
N GLU A 263 -8.66 3.23 19.77
CA GLU A 263 -10.06 2.85 19.88
C GLU A 263 -10.36 1.50 19.21
N LYS A 264 -9.81 1.24 18.02
CA LYS A 264 -9.91 -0.06 17.35
C LYS A 264 -9.36 -1.19 18.23
N TYR A 265 -8.17 -1.01 18.80
CA TYR A 265 -7.55 -2.05 19.65
C TYR A 265 -8.25 -2.21 21.00
N GLN A 266 -8.78 -1.13 21.57
CA GLN A 266 -9.61 -1.17 22.78
C GLN A 266 -10.89 -1.97 22.54
N GLN A 267 -11.55 -1.78 21.39
CA GLN A 267 -12.75 -2.52 21.03
C GLN A 267 -12.47 -3.99 20.69
N GLN A 268 -11.45 -4.25 19.89
CA GLN A 268 -11.17 -5.60 19.36
C GLN A 268 -10.49 -6.51 20.40
N TYR A 269 -9.64 -5.96 21.26
CA TYR A 269 -8.80 -6.73 22.17
C TYR A 269 -9.00 -6.36 23.65
N ASN A 270 -10.02 -5.57 23.98
CA ASN A 270 -10.35 -5.16 25.35
C ASN A 270 -9.18 -4.47 26.08
N LEU A 271 -8.34 -3.74 25.34
CA LEU A 271 -7.37 -2.82 25.92
C LEU A 271 -8.14 -1.70 26.63
N THR A 272 -7.84 -1.41 27.89
CA THR A 272 -8.54 -0.37 28.66
C THR A 272 -7.55 0.42 29.49
N GLY A 273 -7.90 1.66 29.86
CA GLY A 273 -7.06 2.51 30.72
C GLY A 273 -5.84 3.12 30.03
N VAL A 274 -5.78 3.08 28.70
CA VAL A 274 -4.78 3.78 27.89
C VAL A 274 -5.45 4.99 27.26
N ASP A 275 -4.82 6.15 27.34
CA ASP A 275 -5.28 7.39 26.71
C ASP A 275 -4.37 7.77 25.55
N TYR A 276 -4.94 8.20 24.42
CA TYR A 276 -4.15 8.46 23.22
C TYR A 276 -3.19 9.64 23.40
N GLN A 277 -3.54 10.65 24.22
CA GLN A 277 -2.63 11.73 24.58
C GLN A 277 -1.45 11.27 25.45
N THR A 278 -1.58 10.12 26.11
CA THR A 278 -0.44 9.49 26.80
C THR A 278 0.51 8.85 25.78
N LEU A 279 -0.02 8.24 24.71
CA LEU A 279 0.79 7.66 23.64
C LEU A 279 1.41 8.73 22.73
N MET A 280 0.66 9.80 22.46
CA MET A 280 1.04 10.87 21.55
C MET A 280 0.56 12.23 22.08
N PRO A 281 1.31 12.88 22.97
CA PRO A 281 1.00 14.23 23.44
C PRO A 281 1.23 15.27 22.32
N ASP A 282 0.68 16.46 22.50
CA ASP A 282 0.79 17.57 21.55
C ASP A 282 2.24 17.90 21.19
N ALA A 283 3.14 17.88 22.17
CA ALA A 283 4.56 18.19 21.96
C ALA A 283 5.27 17.16 21.09
N LEU A 284 4.94 15.86 21.24
CA LEU A 284 5.53 14.80 20.42
C LEU A 284 4.97 14.85 19.00
N ALA A 285 3.63 14.96 18.87
CA ALA A 285 2.97 15.07 17.57
C ALA A 285 3.53 16.24 16.76
N LYS A 286 3.68 17.41 17.40
CA LYS A 286 4.28 18.59 16.76
C LYS A 286 5.74 18.36 16.36
N ALA A 287 6.56 17.79 17.24
CA ALA A 287 7.97 17.54 16.93
C ALA A 287 8.16 16.58 15.75
N ILE A 288 7.31 15.56 15.65
CA ILE A 288 7.30 14.62 14.53
C ILE A 288 6.85 15.32 13.25
N PHE A 289 5.73 16.04 13.29
CA PHE A 289 5.22 16.78 12.14
C PHE A 289 6.26 17.77 11.61
N ASP A 290 6.83 18.62 12.47
CA ASP A 290 7.86 19.60 12.07
C ASP A 290 9.08 18.91 11.44
N TYR A 291 9.47 17.72 11.94
CA TYR A 291 10.57 16.96 11.39
C TYR A 291 10.26 16.39 10.01
N VAL A 292 9.12 15.69 9.86
CA VAL A 292 8.69 15.10 8.59
C VAL A 292 8.58 16.20 7.54
N ASP A 293 7.85 17.28 7.84
CA ASP A 293 7.68 18.45 6.97
C ASP A 293 9.02 18.99 6.47
N THR A 294 9.99 19.18 7.39
CA THR A 294 11.32 19.68 7.05
C THR A 294 12.11 18.73 6.12
N VAL A 295 12.04 17.43 6.35
CA VAL A 295 12.91 16.46 5.64
C VAL A 295 12.29 15.88 4.37
N THR A 296 10.98 16.10 4.18
CA THR A 296 10.25 15.78 2.95
C THR A 296 9.86 17.04 2.17
N ASP A 297 10.37 18.20 2.55
CA ASP A 297 10.37 19.39 1.71
C ASP A 297 11.18 19.09 0.43
N ASP A 298 10.62 19.40 -0.74
CA ASP A 298 11.25 19.08 -2.01
C ASP A 298 12.57 19.82 -2.22
N ASP A 299 12.77 21.01 -1.62
CA ASP A 299 14.05 21.72 -1.62
C ASP A 299 15.10 20.98 -0.78
N PHE A 300 14.70 20.32 0.31
CA PHE A 300 15.61 19.49 1.11
C PHE A 300 16.00 18.21 0.36
N VAL A 301 15.02 17.51 -0.23
CA VAL A 301 15.25 16.29 -1.03
C VAL A 301 16.12 16.57 -2.27
N LEU A 302 16.06 17.79 -2.81
CA LEU A 302 16.90 18.28 -3.92
C LEU A 302 18.33 18.66 -3.56
N SER A 303 18.60 18.97 -2.29
CA SER A 303 19.82 19.69 -1.92
C SER A 303 21.11 18.87 -2.06
N GLY A 304 21.01 17.54 -2.18
CA GLY A 304 22.17 16.63 -2.23
C GLY A 304 22.13 15.55 -3.30
N HIS A 305 21.06 15.46 -4.10
CA HIS A 305 20.82 14.31 -4.97
C HIS A 305 20.42 14.70 -6.39
N ALA A 306 21.13 14.14 -7.37
CA ALA A 306 20.76 14.25 -8.77
C ALA A 306 20.22 12.89 -9.21
N PHE A 307 18.90 12.75 -9.28
CA PHE A 307 18.25 11.63 -9.95
C PHE A 307 18.79 11.55 -11.38
N GLY A 308 19.68 10.60 -11.64
CA GLY A 308 20.50 10.51 -12.84
C GLY A 308 20.84 9.06 -13.20
N ASP A 309 21.79 8.85 -14.12
CA ASP A 309 22.12 7.52 -14.63
C ASP A 309 23.06 6.70 -13.70
N ASP A 310 23.30 7.14 -12.46
CA ASP A 310 24.27 6.54 -11.52
C ASP A 310 23.57 5.91 -10.31
N GLU A 311 23.01 4.72 -10.52
CA GLU A 311 22.27 3.97 -9.50
C GLU A 311 23.09 3.72 -8.21
N ASP A 312 24.42 3.59 -8.33
CA ASP A 312 25.32 3.38 -7.17
C ASP A 312 25.38 4.63 -6.27
N ALA A 313 25.38 5.83 -6.88
CA ALA A 313 25.36 7.09 -6.14
C ALA A 313 24.02 7.29 -5.43
N ASP A 314 22.93 6.86 -6.05
CA ASP A 314 21.59 6.90 -5.50
C ASP A 314 21.46 5.96 -4.30
N ASP A 315 21.91 4.71 -4.42
CA ASP A 315 21.94 3.76 -3.29
C ASP A 315 22.73 4.30 -2.08
N VAL A 316 23.92 4.89 -2.31
CA VAL A 316 24.76 5.43 -1.22
C VAL A 316 24.11 6.63 -0.54
N TYR A 317 23.51 7.52 -1.33
CA TYR A 317 22.80 8.68 -0.80
C TYR A 317 21.59 8.23 0.04
N MET A 318 20.79 7.33 -0.50
CA MET A 318 19.60 6.79 0.15
C MET A 318 19.95 6.04 1.44
N THR A 319 21.03 5.25 1.42
CA THR A 319 21.55 4.58 2.61
C THR A 319 21.86 5.55 3.75
N THR A 320 22.36 6.75 3.44
CA THR A 320 22.67 7.74 4.47
C THR A 320 21.42 8.51 4.91
N VAL A 321 20.63 8.99 3.95
CA VAL A 321 19.54 9.92 4.18
C VAL A 321 18.32 9.21 4.75
N GLN A 322 17.86 8.13 4.13
CA GLN A 322 16.66 7.42 4.57
C GLN A 322 16.88 6.78 5.93
N THR A 323 18.01 6.10 6.13
CA THR A 323 18.38 5.55 7.44
C THR A 323 18.33 6.62 8.52
N THR A 324 18.87 7.80 8.25
CA THR A 324 18.84 8.90 9.23
C THR A 324 17.41 9.38 9.50
N GLN A 325 16.58 9.50 8.47
CA GLN A 325 15.21 10.00 8.57
C GLN A 325 14.31 9.02 9.33
N ASP A 326 14.29 7.75 8.92
CA ASP A 326 13.48 6.70 9.53
C ASP A 326 13.90 6.43 10.98
N ASP A 327 15.22 6.35 11.22
CA ASP A 327 15.73 6.20 12.59
C ASP A 327 15.31 7.37 13.48
N THR A 328 15.28 8.59 12.93
CA THR A 328 15.02 9.79 13.74
C THR A 328 13.58 9.79 14.23
N VAL A 329 12.59 9.52 13.36
CA VAL A 329 11.18 9.48 13.79
C VAL A 329 10.93 8.35 14.78
N VAL A 330 11.52 7.17 14.57
CA VAL A 330 11.44 6.05 15.51
C VAL A 330 12.06 6.43 16.86
N LYS A 331 13.24 7.04 16.87
CA LYS A 331 13.92 7.49 18.09
C LYS A 331 13.12 8.57 18.84
N MET A 332 12.44 9.48 18.14
CA MET A 332 11.55 10.46 18.79
C MET A 332 10.45 9.77 19.59
N VAL A 333 9.80 8.75 19.01
CA VAL A 333 8.76 7.97 19.69
C VAL A 333 9.34 7.18 20.87
N GLN A 334 10.47 6.50 20.67
CA GLN A 334 11.11 5.68 21.71
C GLN A 334 11.62 6.50 22.90
N GLN A 335 12.12 7.71 22.66
CA GLN A 335 12.50 8.64 23.74
C GLN A 335 11.30 9.07 24.59
N TYR A 336 10.10 9.05 24.00
CA TYR A 336 8.84 9.28 24.68
C TYR A 336 8.14 7.97 25.14
N SER A 337 8.89 6.88 25.32
CA SER A 337 8.31 5.58 25.68
C SER A 337 7.45 5.63 26.95
N VAL A 338 6.23 5.12 26.86
CA VAL A 338 5.31 4.89 27.98
C VAL A 338 5.23 3.41 28.38
N THR A 339 6.09 2.57 27.81
CA THR A 339 6.12 1.13 28.09
C THR A 339 6.27 0.85 29.58
N GLY A 340 5.43 -0.03 30.12
CA GLY A 340 5.40 -0.36 31.56
C GLY A 340 4.71 0.68 32.45
N THR A 341 4.33 1.84 31.91
CA THR A 341 3.54 2.87 32.63
C THR A 341 2.05 2.78 32.34
N VAL A 342 1.68 2.19 31.20
CA VAL A 342 0.30 1.97 30.77
C VAL A 342 0.04 0.48 30.54
N PRO A 343 -1.22 0.02 30.60
CA PRO A 343 -1.57 -1.35 30.23
C PRO A 343 -1.15 -1.70 28.80
N THR A 344 -0.83 -2.97 28.59
CA THR A 344 -0.57 -3.53 27.25
C THR A 344 -1.61 -4.58 26.90
N VAL A 345 -1.73 -4.88 25.61
CA VAL A 345 -2.50 -5.99 25.08
C VAL A 345 -1.59 -6.91 24.28
N GLN A 346 -1.87 -8.20 24.39
CA GLN A 346 -1.13 -9.27 23.75
C GLN A 346 -1.96 -9.80 22.59
N ILE A 347 -1.42 -9.80 21.37
CA ILE A 347 -2.13 -10.26 20.18
C ILE A 347 -1.31 -11.30 19.42
N LYS A 348 -1.97 -12.05 18.54
CA LYS A 348 -1.27 -12.82 17.51
C LYS A 348 -0.76 -11.88 16.42
N GLY A 349 0.39 -12.23 15.85
CA GLY A 349 0.98 -11.59 14.67
C GLY A 349 0.09 -11.70 13.45
N ASP A 350 0.61 -11.29 12.29
CA ASP A 350 -0.05 -11.53 11.02
C ASP A 350 -0.13 -13.04 10.72
N ASP A 351 -1.21 -13.49 10.09
CA ASP A 351 -1.48 -14.92 9.90
C ASP A 351 -0.59 -15.56 8.81
N ASP A 352 0.22 -14.78 8.09
CA ASP A 352 1.10 -15.24 7.00
C ASP A 352 2.47 -15.77 7.50
N GLU A 353 2.46 -16.30 8.73
CA GLU A 353 3.55 -16.73 9.64
C GLU A 353 4.73 -17.50 8.99
N LYS A 354 4.55 -18.13 7.83
CA LYS A 354 5.60 -18.95 7.18
C LYS A 354 6.41 -18.21 6.15
N GLU A 355 6.05 -16.98 5.82
CA GLU A 355 6.62 -16.23 4.72
C GLU A 355 7.19 -14.87 5.16
N TYR A 356 7.70 -14.72 6.39
CA TYR A 356 8.44 -13.49 6.78
C TYR A 356 9.91 -13.71 7.16
N GLY A 357 10.34 -14.96 7.34
CA GLY A 357 11.76 -15.32 7.43
C GLY A 357 12.05 -16.49 8.37
N ASP A 358 12.49 -17.62 7.78
CA ASP A 358 13.58 -18.49 8.24
C ASP A 358 13.82 -19.52 7.11
N ASP A 359 14.50 -19.08 6.04
CA ASP A 359 15.18 -19.98 5.08
C ASP A 359 16.66 -20.17 5.49
N ASP A 360 16.93 -20.16 6.81
CA ASP A 360 18.17 -20.67 7.37
C ASP A 360 17.95 -22.13 7.79
N ASP A 361 17.86 -23.06 6.82
CA ASP A 361 18.27 -24.48 6.93
C ASP A 361 17.74 -25.30 5.74
N ASP A 362 18.58 -25.51 4.71
CA ASP A 362 18.78 -26.82 4.06
C ASP A 362 19.65 -26.71 2.78
N HIS A 363 20.92 -26.35 2.97
CA HIS A 363 21.99 -26.73 2.04
C HIS A 363 23.05 -27.57 2.73
N HIS A 364 22.61 -28.71 3.28
CA HIS A 364 23.45 -29.89 3.44
C HIS A 364 22.72 -31.15 2.95
N GLY A 365 23.01 -31.53 1.71
CA GLY A 365 22.70 -32.82 1.09
C GLY A 365 23.63 -33.09 -0.07
#